data_AF-A0A3D0XA63-F1
#
_entry.id   AF-A0A3D0XA63-F1
#
_cell.length_a   1.000
_cell.length_b   1.000
_cell.length_c   1.000
_cell.angle_alpha   90.00
_cell.angle_beta   90.00
_cell.angle_gamma   90.00
#
_symmetry.space_group_name_H-M   'P 1'
#
loop_
_entity.id
_entity.type
_entity.pdbx_description
1 polymer ?
#
loop_
_entity_poly.entity_id
_entity_poly.type
_entity_poly.pdbx_seq_one_letter_code
_entity_poly.pdbx_strand_id
1 'polypeptide(L)'
;MKKSFKIFAAILTVSLALPFAGCGNSSESSASSSSESSQTATTADAETTAASSAKIPEVLTSLHSIDTENGNEFAGTWKIVEGVGSKLDSFVFEFNGDKEACLIIDNVGYIGTYSLEETDGKKTFKTQLLFGLDGVYTYEFSSDKSSVTLTNTDDNSTTKMKKVENVSCIPEPEANPTIDEKLLGAWQSSEGDTVYFDKCGIMYSDSYGVQFTFSKYSAKDSTVTSTYKMKQETTDTYSYSVSGDTLKLNDYEYNKISVDELA
;
A
#
# COMPACT_ATOMS: atom_id res chain seq x y z
N MET A 1 -17.10 23.85 -23.68
CA MET A 1 -16.47 22.75 -24.44
C MET A 1 -16.34 21.56 -23.51
N LYS A 2 -17.11 20.49 -23.77
CA LYS A 2 -17.02 19.24 -23.00
C LYS A 2 -15.73 18.52 -23.41
N LYS A 3 -14.74 18.47 -22.52
CA LYS A 3 -13.55 17.63 -22.73
C LYS A 3 -13.87 16.24 -22.19
N SER A 4 -13.87 15.26 -23.08
CA SER A 4 -14.05 13.85 -22.80
C SER A 4 -12.88 13.35 -21.95
N PHE A 5 -13.14 12.98 -20.69
CA PHE A 5 -12.17 12.30 -19.86
C PHE A 5 -11.97 10.87 -20.36
N LYS A 6 -10.73 10.55 -20.75
CA LYS A 6 -10.32 9.18 -21.05
C LYS A 6 -9.94 8.51 -19.73
N ILE A 7 -10.78 7.57 -19.29
CA ILE A 7 -10.46 6.61 -18.24
C ILE A 7 -9.33 5.72 -18.78
N PHE A 8 -8.13 5.81 -18.21
CA PHE A 8 -7.10 4.80 -18.40
C PHE A 8 -7.32 3.71 -17.35
N ALA A 9 -8.24 2.79 -17.65
CA ALA A 9 -8.24 1.48 -17.01
C ALA A 9 -7.03 0.71 -17.56
N ALA A 10 -5.96 0.61 -16.78
CA ALA A 10 -4.84 -0.26 -17.09
C ALA A 10 -5.29 -1.72 -16.92
N ILE A 11 -5.82 -2.32 -17.99
CA ILE A 11 -6.05 -3.76 -18.06
C ILE A 11 -4.67 -4.43 -18.09
N LEU A 12 -4.28 -5.01 -16.96
CA LEU A 12 -3.03 -5.74 -16.80
C LEU A 12 -3.15 -7.13 -17.46
N THR A 13 -2.96 -7.21 -18.77
CA THR A 13 -2.70 -8.49 -19.45
C THR A 13 -1.25 -8.93 -19.18
N VAL A 14 -1.06 -9.83 -18.20
CA VAL A 14 0.22 -10.51 -17.98
C VAL A 14 0.32 -11.71 -18.92
N SER A 15 0.98 -11.54 -20.07
CA SER A 15 1.43 -12.65 -20.90
C SER A 15 2.74 -13.22 -20.32
N LEU A 16 2.66 -14.39 -19.69
CA LEU A 16 3.83 -15.18 -19.32
C LEU A 16 4.52 -15.73 -20.58
N ALA A 17 5.75 -15.29 -20.84
CA ALA A 17 6.67 -15.97 -21.73
C ALA A 17 8.05 -16.06 -21.06
N LEU A 18 8.41 -17.26 -20.61
CA LEU A 18 9.78 -17.62 -20.21
C LEU A 18 10.56 -18.08 -21.44
N PRO A 19 11.88 -17.80 -21.47
CA PRO A 19 12.80 -18.83 -21.89
C PRO A 19 13.95 -19.07 -20.90
N PHE A 20 14.30 -20.36 -20.78
CA PHE A 20 15.48 -20.90 -20.10
C PHE A 20 16.75 -20.83 -20.98
N ALA A 21 17.90 -20.95 -20.29
CA ALA A 21 19.27 -21.23 -20.75
C ALA A 21 20.12 -20.02 -21.21
N GLY A 22 21.39 -19.86 -20.83
CA GLY A 22 22.30 -20.77 -20.12
C GLY A 22 23.65 -20.10 -19.78
N CYS A 23 24.41 -20.77 -18.92
CA CYS A 23 25.74 -20.40 -18.42
C CYS A 23 26.82 -20.33 -19.51
N GLY A 24 27.86 -19.51 -19.30
CA GLY A 24 29.13 -19.57 -20.03
C GLY A 24 30.17 -18.62 -19.43
N ASN A 25 31.27 -19.19 -18.95
CA ASN A 25 32.27 -18.61 -18.04
C ASN A 25 33.47 -17.95 -18.76
N SER A 26 34.09 -16.98 -18.07
CA SER A 26 35.53 -16.60 -18.02
C SER A 26 36.32 -16.25 -19.28
N SER A 27 37.07 -15.13 -19.22
CA SER A 27 38.52 -15.05 -19.54
C SER A 27 39.13 -13.71 -19.06
N GLU A 28 40.31 -13.81 -18.46
CA GLU A 28 41.21 -12.78 -17.89
C GLU A 28 41.75 -11.81 -18.98
N SER A 29 42.48 -10.71 -18.78
CA SER A 29 43.53 -10.25 -17.85
C SER A 29 43.82 -8.75 -18.22
N SER A 30 44.38 -7.84 -17.42
CA SER A 30 45.81 -7.77 -17.09
C SER A 30 46.17 -6.47 -16.32
N ALA A 31 46.92 -6.68 -15.22
CA ALA A 31 48.05 -5.94 -14.61
C ALA A 31 48.15 -4.40 -14.48
N SER A 32 48.29 -4.00 -13.19
CA SER A 32 49.29 -3.10 -12.56
C SER A 32 49.23 -1.58 -12.84
N SER A 33 49.53 -0.67 -11.91
CA SER A 33 50.60 -0.69 -10.89
C SER A 33 50.37 0.26 -9.70
N SER A 34 51.24 0.08 -8.70
CA SER A 34 51.37 0.63 -7.35
C SER A 34 51.58 2.16 -7.19
N SER A 35 51.15 2.70 -6.04
CA SER A 35 52.06 3.36 -5.07
C SER A 35 51.32 3.80 -3.78
N GLU A 36 51.90 3.47 -2.63
CA GLU A 36 51.52 3.92 -1.29
C GLU A 36 51.83 5.42 -1.08
N SER A 37 51.02 6.08 -0.24
CA SER A 37 51.56 7.02 0.75
C SER A 37 50.60 7.15 1.93
N SER A 38 51.18 7.06 3.13
CA SER A 38 50.53 7.25 4.43
C SER A 38 50.26 8.73 4.69
N GLN A 39 49.08 9.07 5.21
CA GLN A 39 48.90 10.19 6.14
C GLN A 39 47.88 9.84 7.22
N THR A 40 48.36 9.96 8.46
CA THR A 40 47.63 9.92 9.72
C THR A 40 46.55 11.01 9.74
N ALA A 41 45.31 10.64 10.04
CA ALA A 41 44.27 11.59 10.45
C ALA A 41 43.56 11.07 11.70
N THR A 42 43.77 11.85 12.76
CA THR A 42 43.04 12.01 14.02
C THR A 42 41.74 11.22 14.16
N THR A 43 41.69 10.34 15.15
CA THR A 43 40.49 9.73 15.70
C THR A 43 39.65 10.84 16.34
N ALA A 44 38.65 11.35 15.61
CA ALA A 44 37.48 11.94 16.24
C ALA A 44 36.52 10.79 16.50
N ASP A 45 36.22 10.54 17.77
CA ASP A 45 35.10 9.68 18.16
C ASP A 45 33.83 10.28 17.55
N ALA A 46 33.46 9.79 16.38
CA ALA A 46 32.11 9.90 15.88
C ALA A 46 31.28 9.00 16.80
N GLU A 47 30.64 9.62 17.77
CA GLU A 47 29.48 9.08 18.45
C GLU A 47 28.53 8.58 17.35
N THR A 48 28.60 7.28 17.07
CA THR A 48 27.68 6.62 16.15
C THR A 48 26.39 6.49 16.93
N THR A 49 25.64 7.59 17.01
CA THR A 49 24.24 7.55 17.40
C THR A 49 23.57 6.72 16.31
N ALA A 50 23.30 5.46 16.62
CA ALA A 50 22.47 4.61 15.78
C ALA A 50 21.25 5.44 15.36
N ALA A 51 21.01 5.52 14.06
CA ALA A 51 19.88 6.25 13.52
C ALA A 51 18.61 5.78 14.26
N SER A 52 18.02 6.70 15.02
CA SER A 52 16.71 6.49 15.61
C SER A 52 15.77 6.22 14.44
N SER A 53 15.33 4.96 14.26
CA SER A 53 14.22 4.63 13.37
C SER A 53 13.07 5.56 13.75
N ALA A 54 12.69 6.48 12.86
CA ALA A 54 11.66 7.45 13.16
C ALA A 54 10.38 6.68 13.49
N LYS A 55 9.78 6.94 14.67
CA LYS A 55 8.56 6.26 15.10
C LYS A 55 7.42 6.64 14.14
N ILE A 56 6.75 5.64 13.56
CA ILE A 56 5.54 5.86 12.76
C ILE A 56 4.45 6.46 13.66
N PRO A 57 3.83 7.59 13.28
CA PRO A 57 2.76 8.21 14.04
C PRO A 57 1.48 7.37 14.05
N GLU A 58 0.70 7.50 15.13
CA GLU A 58 -0.52 6.73 15.35
C GLU A 58 -1.56 6.92 14.24
N VAL A 59 -1.70 8.14 13.71
CA VAL A 59 -2.61 8.43 12.59
C VAL A 59 -2.38 7.49 11.41
N LEU A 60 -1.13 7.25 11.02
CA LEU A 60 -0.84 6.39 9.86
C LEU A 60 -1.23 4.94 10.14
N THR A 61 -1.03 4.48 11.39
CA THR A 61 -1.37 3.11 11.80
C THR A 61 -2.87 2.90 12.06
N SER A 62 -3.65 3.97 12.26
CA SER A 62 -5.10 3.89 12.45
C SER A 62 -5.89 3.95 11.14
N LEU A 63 -5.28 4.46 10.06
CA LEU A 63 -5.88 4.41 8.71
C LEU A 63 -6.12 2.95 8.33
N HIS A 64 -7.33 2.66 7.83
CA HIS A 64 -7.78 1.30 7.49
C HIS A 64 -7.66 0.28 8.64
N SER A 65 -7.82 0.74 9.89
CA SER A 65 -7.79 -0.15 11.05
C SER A 65 -8.90 -1.21 11.01
N ILE A 66 -8.60 -2.37 11.60
CA ILE A 66 -9.50 -3.52 11.61
C ILE A 66 -10.05 -3.70 13.03
N ASP A 67 -11.37 -3.64 13.19
CA ASP A 67 -12.06 -4.02 14.42
C ASP A 67 -12.37 -5.52 14.40
N THR A 68 -11.47 -6.29 15.03
CA THR A 68 -11.64 -7.74 15.18
C THR A 68 -12.52 -8.14 16.38
N GLU A 69 -12.92 -7.19 17.23
CA GLU A 69 -13.65 -7.45 18.48
C GLU A 69 -15.17 -7.26 18.35
N ASN A 70 -15.65 -6.64 17.27
CA ASN A 70 -17.09 -6.39 17.04
C ASN A 70 -17.95 -7.63 16.75
N GLY A 71 -17.36 -8.82 16.71
CA GLY A 71 -18.08 -10.07 16.49
C GLY A 71 -18.33 -10.43 15.02
N ASN A 72 -17.86 -9.63 14.06
CA ASN A 72 -17.89 -9.99 12.65
C ASN A 72 -16.85 -11.08 12.36
N GLU A 73 -17.31 -12.26 11.93
CA GLU A 73 -16.44 -13.42 11.72
C GLU A 73 -15.41 -13.22 10.58
N PHE A 74 -15.72 -12.35 9.63
CA PHE A 74 -14.82 -11.97 8.54
C PHE A 74 -13.79 -10.91 8.96
N ALA A 75 -14.00 -10.18 10.07
CA ALA A 75 -13.05 -9.17 10.51
C ALA A 75 -11.64 -9.75 10.64
N GLY A 76 -10.67 -9.10 10.01
CA GLY A 76 -9.27 -9.53 9.99
C GLY A 76 -8.65 -9.57 8.61
N THR A 77 -7.44 -10.11 8.57
CA THR A 77 -6.57 -10.21 7.41
C THR A 77 -6.59 -11.64 6.85
N TRP A 78 -6.75 -11.78 5.54
CA TRP A 78 -6.99 -13.05 4.86
C TRP A 78 -6.15 -13.21 3.60
N LYS A 79 -5.81 -14.45 3.27
CA LYS A 79 -5.23 -14.84 1.98
C LYS A 79 -6.06 -15.91 1.32
N ILE A 80 -6.25 -15.80 0.01
CA ILE A 80 -6.78 -16.89 -0.81
C ILE A 80 -5.71 -17.97 -0.93
N VAL A 81 -6.08 -19.22 -0.61
CA VAL A 81 -5.15 -20.37 -0.61
C VAL A 81 -5.55 -21.46 -1.61
N GLU A 82 -6.82 -21.55 -1.97
CA GLU A 82 -7.33 -22.55 -2.92
C GLU A 82 -8.49 -21.95 -3.73
N GLY A 83 -8.74 -22.47 -4.94
CA GLY A 83 -9.88 -22.06 -5.77
C GLY A 83 -9.63 -20.83 -6.64
N VAL A 84 -10.70 -20.11 -6.98
CA VAL A 84 -10.64 -18.88 -7.79
C VAL A 84 -9.83 -17.82 -7.04
N GLY A 85 -8.89 -17.18 -7.75
CA GLY A 85 -8.00 -16.19 -7.13
C GLY A 85 -6.79 -16.78 -6.39
N SER A 86 -6.59 -18.11 -6.35
CA SER A 86 -5.42 -18.75 -5.71
C SER A 86 -4.05 -18.34 -6.27
N LYS A 87 -4.02 -17.73 -7.46
CA LYS A 87 -2.80 -17.15 -8.05
C LYS A 87 -2.48 -15.74 -7.53
N LEU A 88 -3.30 -15.19 -6.63
CA LEU A 88 -3.14 -13.87 -6.02
C LEU A 88 -2.40 -13.97 -4.68
N ASP A 89 -1.34 -14.77 -4.63
CA ASP A 89 -0.55 -15.07 -3.42
C ASP A 89 0.15 -13.85 -2.78
N SER A 90 0.45 -12.87 -3.62
CA SER A 90 1.06 -11.59 -3.28
C SER A 90 0.08 -10.61 -2.65
N PHE A 91 -1.22 -10.88 -2.76
CA PHE A 91 -2.27 -10.04 -2.23
C PHE A 91 -2.75 -10.51 -0.85
N VAL A 92 -3.26 -9.56 -0.08
CA VAL A 92 -3.91 -9.75 1.20
C VAL A 92 -5.27 -9.05 1.16
N PHE A 93 -6.28 -9.66 1.77
CA PHE A 93 -7.62 -9.11 1.89
C PHE A 93 -7.87 -8.75 3.35
N GLU A 94 -8.20 -7.50 3.61
CA GLU A 94 -8.55 -7.03 4.94
C GLU A 94 -10.03 -6.67 4.98
N PHE A 95 -10.74 -7.15 5.98
CA PHE A 95 -12.13 -6.79 6.23
C PHE A 95 -12.17 -6.07 7.58
N ASN A 96 -12.62 -4.82 7.59
CA ASN A 96 -12.48 -3.94 8.76
C ASN A 96 -13.40 -4.31 9.93
N GLY A 97 -14.33 -5.24 9.73
CA GLY A 97 -15.32 -5.65 10.72
C GLY A 97 -16.69 -5.00 10.54
N ASP A 98 -16.81 -3.97 9.71
CA ASP A 98 -18.09 -3.34 9.33
C ASP A 98 -18.41 -3.60 7.86
N LYS A 99 -17.99 -2.70 6.96
CA LYS A 99 -18.35 -2.69 5.53
C LYS A 99 -17.20 -2.42 4.58
N GLU A 100 -16.06 -1.95 5.07
CA GLU A 100 -14.91 -1.66 4.24
C GLU A 100 -14.03 -2.90 4.10
N ALA A 101 -13.56 -3.13 2.89
CA ALA A 101 -12.57 -4.16 2.62
C ALA A 101 -11.41 -3.55 1.85
N CYS A 102 -10.19 -4.00 2.14
CA CYS A 102 -8.99 -3.58 1.42
C CYS A 102 -8.34 -4.78 0.73
N LEU A 103 -8.00 -4.63 -0.55
CA LEU A 103 -7.10 -5.54 -1.26
C LEU A 103 -5.71 -4.92 -1.29
N ILE A 104 -4.79 -5.49 -0.51
CA ILE A 104 -3.46 -4.92 -0.27
C ILE A 104 -2.38 -5.72 -1.01
N ILE A 105 -1.43 -5.00 -1.58
CA ILE A 105 -0.19 -5.53 -2.13
C ILE A 105 0.97 -4.61 -1.78
N ASP A 106 1.90 -5.13 -0.97
CA ASP A 106 3.03 -4.38 -0.43
C ASP A 106 2.56 -3.05 0.24
N ASN A 107 2.79 -1.89 -0.38
CA ASN A 107 2.43 -0.58 0.19
C ASN A 107 1.19 0.07 -0.42
N VAL A 108 0.48 -0.64 -1.30
CA VAL A 108 -0.69 -0.14 -2.03
C VAL A 108 -1.91 -0.95 -1.65
N GLY A 109 -3.04 -0.28 -1.43
CA GLY A 109 -4.32 -0.92 -1.19
C GLY A 109 -5.41 -0.39 -2.09
N TYR A 110 -6.34 -1.26 -2.47
CA TYR A 110 -7.59 -0.91 -3.15
C TYR A 110 -8.75 -1.07 -2.19
N ILE A 111 -9.59 -0.04 -2.11
CA ILE A 111 -10.71 0.02 -1.19
C ILE A 111 -11.95 -0.50 -1.92
N GLY A 112 -12.58 -1.49 -1.31
CA GLY A 112 -13.84 -2.07 -1.70
C GLY A 112 -14.80 -2.15 -0.52
N THR A 113 -15.89 -2.87 -0.73
CA THR A 113 -16.88 -3.08 0.34
C THR A 113 -17.21 -4.54 0.49
N TYR A 114 -17.74 -4.88 1.67
CA TYR A 114 -18.36 -6.16 1.91
C TYR A 114 -19.62 -6.02 2.77
N SER A 115 -20.50 -7.01 2.68
CA SER A 115 -21.69 -7.12 3.53
C SER A 115 -22.03 -8.57 3.83
N LEU A 116 -22.66 -8.77 4.99
CA LEU A 116 -23.27 -10.02 5.39
C LEU A 116 -24.78 -9.87 5.33
N GLU A 117 -25.45 -10.75 4.60
CA GLU A 117 -26.91 -10.78 4.49
C GLU A 117 -27.43 -12.15 4.94
N GLU A 118 -28.58 -12.18 5.58
CA GLU A 118 -29.30 -13.42 5.87
C GLU A 118 -30.74 -13.28 5.37
N THR A 119 -31.07 -14.05 4.32
CA THR A 119 -32.40 -14.07 3.72
C THR A 119 -32.90 -15.51 3.70
N ASP A 120 -34.08 -15.77 4.24
CA ASP A 120 -34.69 -17.11 4.32
C ASP A 120 -33.76 -18.18 4.94
N GLY A 121 -32.96 -17.79 5.94
CA GLY A 121 -31.98 -18.65 6.62
C GLY A 121 -30.71 -18.95 5.81
N LYS A 122 -30.56 -18.35 4.62
CA LYS A 122 -29.35 -18.43 3.80
C LYS A 122 -28.47 -17.22 4.09
N LYS A 123 -27.28 -17.49 4.64
CA LYS A 123 -26.24 -16.48 4.86
C LYS A 123 -25.43 -16.26 3.58
N THR A 124 -25.27 -15.01 3.20
CA THR A 124 -24.42 -14.59 2.08
C THR A 124 -23.39 -13.57 2.51
N PHE A 125 -22.23 -13.67 1.90
CA PHE A 125 -21.13 -12.73 1.97
C PHE A 125 -21.00 -12.10 0.59
N LYS A 126 -21.15 -10.78 0.52
CA LYS A 126 -21.06 -10.02 -0.72
C LYS A 126 -19.87 -9.10 -0.63
N THR A 127 -19.19 -8.93 -1.74
CA THR A 127 -17.98 -8.10 -1.88
C THR A 127 -18.03 -7.36 -3.20
N GLN A 128 -17.52 -6.14 -3.22
CA GLN A 128 -17.47 -5.28 -4.41
C GLN A 128 -16.12 -4.59 -4.50
N LEU A 129 -15.62 -4.43 -5.73
CA LEU A 129 -14.33 -3.78 -6.02
C LEU A 129 -13.11 -4.51 -5.44
N LEU A 130 -13.25 -5.80 -5.12
CA LEU A 130 -12.15 -6.65 -4.64
C LEU A 130 -11.76 -7.64 -5.74
N PHE A 131 -10.69 -7.37 -6.46
CA PHE A 131 -10.22 -8.27 -7.51
C PHE A 131 -9.94 -9.68 -6.96
N GLY A 132 -10.52 -10.70 -7.61
CA GLY A 132 -10.43 -12.10 -7.18
C GLY A 132 -11.50 -12.52 -6.16
N LEU A 133 -12.25 -11.58 -5.58
CA LEU A 133 -13.36 -11.81 -4.66
C LEU A 133 -14.59 -10.95 -4.95
N ASP A 134 -14.74 -10.32 -6.12
CA ASP A 134 -15.93 -9.51 -6.42
C ASP A 134 -17.12 -10.44 -6.75
N GLY A 135 -18.18 -10.41 -5.92
CA GLY A 135 -19.33 -11.28 -6.10
C GLY A 135 -20.18 -11.49 -4.86
N VAL A 136 -21.08 -12.47 -4.95
CA VAL A 136 -21.96 -12.93 -3.87
C VAL A 136 -21.68 -14.40 -3.60
N TYR A 137 -21.48 -14.72 -2.33
CA TYR A 137 -21.03 -16.04 -1.90
C TYR A 137 -21.90 -16.58 -0.77
N THR A 138 -22.16 -17.88 -0.78
CA THR A 138 -22.40 -18.60 0.48
C THR A 138 -21.06 -18.93 1.12
N TYR A 139 -21.04 -19.14 2.44
CA TYR A 139 -19.79 -19.38 3.15
C TYR A 139 -19.91 -20.43 4.25
N GLU A 140 -18.82 -21.16 4.47
CA GLU A 140 -18.66 -22.11 5.56
C GLU A 140 -17.29 -21.91 6.22
N PHE A 141 -17.30 -21.51 7.50
CA PHE A 141 -16.09 -21.39 8.30
C PHE A 141 -15.62 -22.75 8.80
N SER A 142 -14.30 -22.91 8.95
CA SER A 142 -13.74 -24.01 9.73
C SER A 142 -14.15 -23.92 11.20
N SER A 143 -14.09 -25.04 11.93
CA SER A 143 -14.49 -25.10 13.35
C SER A 143 -13.73 -24.11 14.24
N ASP A 144 -12.47 -23.84 13.91
CA ASP A 144 -11.58 -22.89 14.60
C ASP A 144 -11.63 -21.47 14.02
N LYS A 145 -12.47 -21.24 12.99
CA LYS A 145 -12.62 -19.98 12.25
C LYS A 145 -11.32 -19.44 11.63
N SER A 146 -10.30 -20.28 11.48
CA SER A 146 -9.02 -19.91 10.84
C SER A 146 -9.10 -19.92 9.32
N SER A 147 -10.16 -20.49 8.74
CA SER A 147 -10.40 -20.52 7.31
C SER A 147 -11.88 -20.43 6.98
N VAL A 148 -12.18 -20.01 5.76
CA VAL A 148 -13.53 -19.95 5.22
C VAL A 148 -13.52 -20.44 3.77
N THR A 149 -14.50 -21.26 3.42
CA THR A 149 -14.79 -21.65 2.04
C THR A 149 -15.96 -20.81 1.55
N LEU A 150 -15.73 -20.03 0.50
CA LEU A 150 -16.73 -19.25 -0.22
C LEU A 150 -17.18 -20.02 -1.45
N THR A 151 -18.49 -20.08 -1.69
CA THR A 151 -19.09 -20.67 -2.90
C THR A 151 -19.91 -19.59 -3.60
N ASN A 152 -19.48 -19.20 -4.79
CA ASN A 152 -20.13 -18.16 -5.59
C ASN A 152 -21.55 -18.59 -5.97
N THR A 153 -22.52 -17.70 -5.81
CA THR A 153 -23.95 -18.03 -6.02
C THR A 153 -24.36 -18.17 -7.47
N ASP A 154 -23.58 -17.62 -8.39
CA ASP A 154 -23.92 -17.57 -9.82
C ASP A 154 -23.36 -18.77 -10.57
N ASP A 155 -22.12 -19.18 -10.26
CA ASP A 155 -21.41 -20.24 -11.01
C ASP A 155 -20.96 -21.44 -10.16
N ASN A 156 -21.19 -21.43 -8.84
CA ASN A 156 -20.76 -22.46 -7.88
C ASN A 156 -19.24 -22.67 -7.82
N SER A 157 -18.43 -21.75 -8.35
CA SER A 157 -16.99 -21.75 -8.14
C SER A 157 -16.68 -21.55 -6.66
N THR A 158 -15.56 -22.10 -6.21
CA THR A 158 -15.14 -22.03 -4.82
C THR A 158 -13.86 -21.25 -4.66
N THR A 159 -13.76 -20.53 -3.55
CA THR A 159 -12.56 -19.82 -3.10
C THR A 159 -12.38 -20.10 -1.62
N LYS A 160 -11.19 -20.56 -1.22
CA LYS A 160 -10.87 -20.79 0.19
C LYS A 160 -9.89 -19.74 0.67
N MET A 161 -10.23 -19.09 1.77
CA MET A 161 -9.35 -18.13 2.43
C MET A 161 -8.85 -18.67 3.76
N LYS A 162 -7.64 -18.28 4.14
CA LYS A 162 -7.08 -18.48 5.48
C LYS A 162 -6.81 -17.15 6.14
N LYS A 163 -7.12 -17.08 7.42
CA LYS A 163 -6.77 -15.94 8.27
C LYS A 163 -5.25 -15.92 8.45
N VAL A 164 -4.66 -14.74 8.37
CA VAL A 164 -3.23 -14.52 8.55
C VAL A 164 -3.02 -13.37 9.53
N GLU A 165 -1.79 -13.23 10.04
CA GLU A 165 -1.42 -12.06 10.81
C GLU A 165 -1.50 -10.81 9.93
N ASN A 166 -1.90 -9.68 10.52
CA ASN A 166 -1.90 -8.40 9.83
C ASN A 166 -0.45 -8.02 9.50
N VAL A 167 -0.20 -7.74 8.22
CA VAL A 167 1.08 -7.25 7.73
C VAL A 167 0.91 -5.77 7.42
N SER A 168 1.70 -4.93 8.09
CA SER A 168 1.65 -3.48 7.84
C SER A 168 1.99 -3.17 6.39
N CYS A 169 1.13 -2.38 5.74
CA CYS A 169 1.36 -1.82 4.42
C CYS A 169 2.23 -0.55 4.45
N ILE A 170 2.60 -0.06 5.64
CA ILE A 170 3.43 1.14 5.81
C ILE A 170 4.90 0.75 5.64
N PRO A 171 5.66 1.37 4.71
CA PRO A 171 7.07 1.08 4.56
C PRO A 171 7.86 1.58 5.78
N GLU A 172 9.00 0.95 6.05
CA GLU A 172 9.90 1.41 7.11
C GLU A 172 10.46 2.81 6.77
N PRO A 173 10.37 3.78 7.69
CA PRO A 173 10.87 5.12 7.43
C PRO A 173 12.39 5.17 7.27
N GLU A 174 12.88 6.08 6.43
CA GLU A 174 14.33 6.26 6.27
C GLU A 174 14.96 6.92 7.50
N ALA A 175 16.25 6.62 7.72
CA ALA A 175 17.04 7.31 8.72
C ALA A 175 17.28 8.77 8.27
N ASN A 176 16.62 9.72 8.94
CA ASN A 176 16.74 11.17 8.69
C ASN A 176 16.27 11.59 7.28
N PRO A 177 14.96 11.47 6.98
CA PRO A 177 14.43 11.89 5.68
C PRO A 177 14.63 13.40 5.47
N THR A 178 14.84 13.80 4.22
CA THR A 178 14.87 15.24 3.88
C THR A 178 13.43 15.75 3.76
N ILE A 179 13.01 16.63 4.67
CA ILE A 179 11.63 17.12 4.79
C ILE A 179 11.57 18.63 4.59
N ASP A 180 10.51 19.11 3.94
CA ASP A 180 10.09 20.51 4.00
C ASP A 180 8.91 20.62 4.97
N GLU A 181 9.09 21.37 6.07
CA GLU A 181 8.09 21.54 7.12
C GLU A 181 6.76 22.11 6.60
N LYS A 182 6.78 22.84 5.47
CA LYS A 182 5.57 23.40 4.86
C LYS A 182 4.61 22.34 4.33
N LEU A 183 5.08 21.13 4.05
CA LEU A 183 4.24 20.03 3.56
C LEU A 183 3.53 19.30 4.69
N LEU A 184 4.05 19.36 5.92
CA LEU A 184 3.61 18.48 7.01
C LEU A 184 2.13 18.61 7.34
N GLY A 185 1.44 17.48 7.49
CA GLY A 185 0.02 17.38 7.82
C GLY A 185 -0.85 16.92 6.65
N ALA A 186 -2.17 16.99 6.83
CA ALA A 186 -3.16 16.49 5.88
C ALA A 186 -3.64 17.59 4.92
N TRP A 187 -3.93 17.17 3.69
CA TRP A 187 -4.41 18.02 2.60
C TRP A 187 -5.44 17.27 1.78
N GLN A 188 -6.48 17.96 1.30
CA GLN A 188 -7.53 17.36 0.49
C GLN A 188 -7.83 18.19 -0.77
N SER A 189 -7.98 17.53 -1.92
CA SER A 189 -8.39 18.14 -3.17
C SER A 189 -9.90 18.44 -3.18
N SER A 190 -10.36 19.32 -4.05
CA SER A 190 -11.81 19.57 -4.21
C SER A 190 -12.59 18.33 -4.66
N GLU A 191 -11.90 17.32 -5.18
CA GLU A 191 -12.52 16.10 -5.69
C GLU A 191 -12.44 14.93 -4.69
N GLY A 192 -11.80 15.14 -3.53
CA GLY A 192 -11.76 14.18 -2.44
C GLY A 192 -10.44 13.42 -2.27
N ASP A 193 -9.44 13.63 -3.14
CA ASP A 193 -8.11 13.03 -2.95
C ASP A 193 -7.46 13.59 -1.70
N THR A 194 -6.85 12.73 -0.89
CA THR A 194 -6.12 13.17 0.29
C THR A 194 -4.64 12.84 0.17
N VAL A 195 -3.80 13.73 0.68
CA VAL A 195 -2.38 13.48 0.88
C VAL A 195 -2.00 13.91 2.29
N TYR A 196 -1.17 13.12 2.94
CA TYR A 196 -0.65 13.39 4.26
C TYR A 196 0.85 13.18 4.28
N PHE A 197 1.57 14.16 4.83
CA PHE A 197 3.03 14.15 4.94
C PHE A 197 3.42 14.17 6.41
N ASP A 198 4.14 13.14 6.87
CA ASP A 198 4.69 13.12 8.24
C ASP A 198 6.19 13.35 8.28
N LYS A 199 6.66 13.96 9.38
CA LYS A 199 8.07 14.22 9.64
C LYS A 199 8.94 12.95 9.69
N CYS A 200 8.36 11.77 9.90
CA CYS A 200 9.09 10.51 9.81
C CYS A 200 9.49 10.14 8.37
N GLY A 201 9.03 10.87 7.36
CA GLY A 201 9.34 10.58 5.95
C GLY A 201 8.38 9.57 5.33
N ILE A 202 7.21 9.39 5.93
CA ILE A 202 6.11 8.63 5.32
C ILE A 202 5.07 9.59 4.78
N MET A 203 4.68 9.35 3.53
CA MET A 203 3.58 9.99 2.85
C MET A 203 2.45 8.97 2.72
N TYR A 204 1.24 9.40 3.00
CA TYR A 204 0.01 8.68 2.67
C TYR A 204 -0.71 9.44 1.57
N SER A 205 -1.23 8.73 0.59
CA SER A 205 -2.11 9.28 -0.44
C SER A 205 -3.30 8.38 -0.65
N ASP A 206 -4.49 8.96 -0.65
CA ASP A 206 -5.74 8.31 -1.05
C ASP A 206 -6.32 9.00 -2.28
N SER A 207 -6.69 8.21 -3.27
CA SER A 207 -7.35 8.64 -4.49
C SER A 207 -8.82 8.28 -4.42
N TYR A 208 -9.67 9.28 -4.17
CA TYR A 208 -11.13 9.18 -4.16
C TYR A 208 -11.74 8.06 -3.29
N GLY A 209 -11.07 7.63 -2.22
CA GLY A 209 -11.51 6.51 -1.38
C GLY A 209 -11.56 5.17 -2.13
N VAL A 210 -10.83 5.02 -3.24
CA VAL A 210 -10.76 3.76 -4.01
C VAL A 210 -9.38 3.11 -3.99
N GLN A 211 -8.33 3.89 -3.75
CA GLN A 211 -6.96 3.39 -3.70
C GLN A 211 -6.14 4.25 -2.75
N PHE A 212 -5.39 3.61 -1.86
CA PHE A 212 -4.41 4.28 -1.02
C PHE A 212 -3.00 3.78 -1.30
N THR A 213 -2.01 4.58 -0.93
CA THR A 213 -0.59 4.24 -0.99
C THR A 213 0.13 4.85 0.19
N PHE A 214 0.94 4.03 0.86
CA PHE A 214 1.96 4.50 1.78
C PHE A 214 3.30 4.51 1.06
N SER A 215 4.04 5.60 1.15
CA SER A 215 5.35 5.72 0.52
C SER A 215 6.36 6.35 1.47
N LYS A 216 7.63 6.00 1.26
CA LYS A 216 8.73 6.81 1.78
C LYS A 216 8.81 8.07 0.93
N TYR A 217 8.97 9.23 1.54
CA TYR A 217 9.15 10.46 0.78
C TYR A 217 10.32 11.30 1.27
N SER A 218 10.84 12.10 0.33
CA SER A 218 11.70 13.24 0.62
C SER A 218 11.21 14.46 -0.15
N ALA A 219 11.46 15.64 0.38
CA ALA A 219 11.09 16.91 -0.22
C ALA A 219 12.29 17.86 -0.22
N LYS A 220 12.72 18.27 -1.42
CA LYS A 220 13.86 19.19 -1.60
C LYS A 220 13.67 19.99 -2.89
N ASP A 221 14.09 21.25 -2.88
CA ASP A 221 14.11 22.10 -4.08
C ASP A 221 12.74 22.13 -4.81
N SER A 222 11.66 22.26 -4.04
CA SER A 222 10.27 22.24 -4.55
C SER A 222 9.88 20.95 -5.30
N THR A 223 10.54 19.84 -4.99
CA THR A 223 10.23 18.51 -5.53
C THR A 223 10.02 17.50 -4.39
N VAL A 224 8.90 16.78 -4.42
CA VAL A 224 8.66 15.58 -3.61
C VAL A 224 9.10 14.38 -4.42
N THR A 225 9.90 13.50 -3.82
CA THR A 225 10.20 12.16 -4.34
C THR A 225 9.52 11.15 -3.44
N SER A 226 8.61 10.35 -3.99
CA SER A 226 7.79 9.34 -3.30
C SER A 226 8.19 7.96 -3.79
N THR A 227 8.54 7.03 -2.90
CA THR A 227 8.95 5.67 -3.24
C THR A 227 8.11 4.66 -2.46
N TYR A 228 7.46 3.75 -3.18
CA TYR A 228 6.63 2.68 -2.64
C TYR A 228 6.86 1.39 -3.42
N LYS A 229 6.37 0.28 -2.88
CA LYS A 229 6.43 -1.01 -3.53
C LYS A 229 5.04 -1.51 -3.91
N MET A 230 4.93 -2.03 -5.12
CA MET A 230 3.80 -2.81 -5.62
C MET A 230 4.36 -3.90 -6.54
N LYS A 231 4.74 -5.06 -5.98
CA LYS A 231 5.61 -6.10 -6.57
C LYS A 231 7.05 -5.63 -6.83
N GLN A 232 7.21 -4.47 -7.41
CA GLN A 232 8.48 -3.78 -7.66
C GLN A 232 8.45 -2.41 -7.00
N GLU A 233 9.63 -1.88 -6.70
CA GLU A 233 9.78 -0.51 -6.24
C GLU A 233 9.43 0.45 -7.38
N THR A 234 8.66 1.48 -7.05
CA THR A 234 8.26 2.57 -7.93
C THR A 234 8.62 3.87 -7.25
N THR A 235 9.22 4.80 -8.00
CA THR A 235 9.54 6.15 -7.55
C THR A 235 8.82 7.15 -8.42
N ASP A 236 7.97 7.97 -7.80
CA ASP A 236 7.26 9.07 -8.42
C ASP A 236 7.83 10.41 -7.94
N THR A 237 7.81 11.42 -8.80
CA THR A 237 8.25 12.77 -8.47
C THR A 237 7.15 13.78 -8.74
N TYR A 238 6.95 14.70 -7.81
CA TYR A 238 5.96 15.77 -7.90
C TYR A 238 6.64 17.12 -7.70
N SER A 239 6.41 18.08 -8.58
CA SER A 239 6.71 19.46 -8.25
C SER A 239 5.73 19.94 -7.18
N TYR A 240 6.15 20.80 -6.27
CA TYR A 240 5.24 21.34 -5.26
C TYR A 240 5.42 22.82 -4.99
N SER A 241 4.34 23.44 -4.52
CA SER A 241 4.39 24.76 -3.90
C SER A 241 3.34 24.86 -2.79
N VAL A 242 3.67 25.59 -1.73
CA VAL A 242 2.76 25.82 -0.60
C VAL A 242 2.59 27.32 -0.42
N SER A 243 1.34 27.78 -0.37
CA SER A 243 0.96 29.17 -0.14
C SER A 243 -0.15 29.22 0.90
N GLY A 244 0.21 29.42 2.16
CA GLY A 244 -0.74 29.33 3.28
C GLY A 244 -1.31 27.92 3.38
N ASP A 245 -2.64 27.82 3.39
CA ASP A 245 -3.37 26.55 3.50
C ASP A 245 -3.62 25.88 2.14
N THR A 246 -2.96 26.34 1.09
CA THR A 246 -3.06 25.74 -0.26
C THR A 246 -1.73 25.07 -0.63
N LEU A 247 -1.80 23.77 -0.91
CA LEU A 247 -0.74 22.97 -1.49
C LEU A 247 -1.06 22.75 -2.97
N LYS A 248 -0.05 22.93 -3.83
CA LYS A 248 -0.07 22.40 -5.20
C LYS A 248 0.93 21.28 -5.31
N LEU A 249 0.49 20.10 -5.72
CA LEU A 249 1.32 18.99 -6.15
C LEU A 249 1.12 18.80 -7.66
N ASN A 250 2.18 19.02 -8.43
CA ASN A 250 2.11 19.27 -9.86
C ASN A 250 1.07 20.38 -10.15
N ASP A 251 0.06 20.07 -10.98
CA ASP A 251 -1.03 20.99 -11.32
C ASP A 251 -2.30 20.78 -10.46
N TYR A 252 -2.24 19.89 -9.46
CA TYR A 252 -3.36 19.57 -8.58
C TYR A 252 -3.31 20.41 -7.31
N GLU A 253 -4.45 20.98 -6.93
CA GLU A 253 -4.59 21.85 -5.78
C GLU A 253 -5.29 21.13 -4.63
N TYR A 254 -4.72 21.28 -3.43
CA TYR A 254 -5.21 20.71 -2.19
C TYR A 254 -5.31 21.83 -1.14
N ASN A 255 -6.30 21.72 -0.26
CA ASN A 255 -6.45 22.60 0.89
C ASN A 255 -6.10 21.86 2.17
N LYS A 256 -5.55 22.58 3.14
CA LYS A 256 -5.24 22.05 4.46
C LYS A 256 -6.52 21.57 5.14
N ILE A 257 -6.47 20.37 5.71
CA ILE A 257 -7.56 19.81 6.53
C ILE A 257 -7.01 19.39 7.90
N SER A 258 -7.90 19.17 8.87
CA SER A 258 -7.50 18.51 10.12
C SER A 258 -7.01 17.09 9.86
N VAL A 259 -6.10 16.61 10.70
CA VAL A 259 -5.66 15.20 10.64
C VAL A 259 -6.82 14.25 10.97
N ASP A 260 -7.78 14.68 11.78
CA ASP A 260 -8.96 13.90 12.13
C ASP A 260 -9.92 13.70 10.93
N GLU A 261 -9.79 14.51 9.88
CA GLU A 261 -10.58 14.39 8.65
C GLU A 261 -9.97 13.41 7.64
N LEU A 262 -8.81 12.82 7.97
CA LEU A 262 -8.13 11.82 7.13
C LEU A 262 -8.71 10.40 7.31
N ALA A 263 -9.41 10.15 8.41
CA ALA A 263 -9.93 8.84 8.83
C ALA A 263 -11.43 8.66 8.58
#